data_AF-A0A9X1B417-F1
#
_entry.id   AF-A0A9X1B417-F1
#
_cell.length_a   1.000
_cell.length_b   1.000
_cell.length_c   1.000
_cell.angle_alpha   90.00
_cell.angle_beta   90.00
_cell.angle_gamma   90.00
#
_symmetry.space_group_name_H-M   'P 1'
#
loop_
_entity.id
_entity.type
_entity.pdbx_description
1 polymer ?
#
loop_
_entity_poly.entity_id
_entity_poly.type
_entity_poly.pdbx_seq_one_letter_code
_entity_poly.pdbx_strand_id
1 'polypeptide(L)'
;MRTKPDRSNAIPPQPHAKLLAELEGFEHLLFEPMTQTDLDRLYALSERWTEQLGDSPEAIALCDALEDFIGAGIEDADVEKAYRELVECVQQTPSRVSHP
;
A
#
# COMPACT_ATOMS: atom_id res chain seq x y z
N MET A 1 -22.29 -37.77 -8.49
CA MET A 1 -22.39 -36.73 -9.54
C MET A 1 -21.66 -35.47 -9.06
N ARG A 2 -20.72 -34.98 -9.89
CA ARG A 2 -20.13 -33.63 -9.99
C ARG A 2 -19.70 -32.88 -8.71
N THR A 3 -18.38 -32.81 -8.56
CA THR A 3 -17.57 -31.72 -8.01
C THR A 3 -18.21 -30.33 -8.14
N LYS A 4 -18.34 -29.61 -7.02
CA LYS A 4 -18.25 -28.15 -7.03
C LYS A 4 -16.86 -27.78 -6.52
N PRO A 5 -16.01 -27.13 -7.32
CA PRO A 5 -14.86 -26.44 -6.76
C PRO A 5 -15.46 -25.25 -6.00
N ASP A 6 -15.49 -25.34 -4.67
CA ASP A 6 -15.58 -24.13 -3.89
C ASP A 6 -14.27 -23.40 -4.18
N ARG A 7 -14.32 -22.46 -5.12
CA ARG A 7 -13.28 -21.45 -5.24
C ARG A 7 -13.28 -20.78 -3.89
N SER A 8 -12.31 -21.17 -3.05
CA SER A 8 -11.70 -20.28 -2.09
C SER A 8 -11.34 -19.01 -2.86
N ASN A 9 -12.29 -18.10 -2.96
CA ASN A 9 -12.06 -16.74 -3.39
C ASN A 9 -11.55 -15.96 -2.19
N ALA A 10 -10.67 -16.61 -1.42
CA ALA A 10 -9.66 -15.92 -0.65
C ALA A 10 -8.97 -15.04 -1.68
N ILE A 11 -9.22 -13.74 -1.61
CA ILE A 11 -8.28 -12.78 -2.18
C ILE A 11 -6.94 -13.26 -1.65
N PRO A 12 -6.03 -13.72 -2.52
CA PRO A 12 -4.78 -14.29 -2.03
C PRO A 12 -4.14 -13.23 -1.11
N PRO A 13 -3.37 -13.57 -0.07
CA PRO A 13 -2.59 -12.59 0.70
C PRO A 13 -1.55 -11.80 -0.15
N GLN A 14 -1.51 -12.07 -1.47
CA GLN A 14 -0.59 -11.55 -2.46
C GLN A 14 -0.67 -10.04 -2.76
N PRO A 15 -1.81 -9.30 -2.66
CA PRO A 15 -1.77 -7.87 -2.85
C PRO A 15 -0.91 -7.24 -1.76
N HIS A 16 -1.07 -7.62 -0.49
CA HIS A 16 -0.46 -6.92 0.64
C HIS A 16 1.05 -7.16 0.68
N ALA A 17 1.49 -8.41 0.48
CA ALA A 17 2.91 -8.74 0.35
C ALA A 17 3.57 -8.02 -0.83
N LYS A 18 2.81 -7.82 -1.92
CA LYS A 18 3.29 -7.07 -3.09
C LYS A 18 3.34 -5.56 -2.82
N LEU A 19 2.35 -4.99 -2.12
CA LEU A 19 2.37 -3.58 -1.71
C LEU A 19 3.57 -3.32 -0.78
N LEU A 20 3.81 -4.20 0.20
CA LEU A 20 4.98 -4.11 1.07
C LEU A 20 6.30 -4.20 0.30
N ALA A 21 6.43 -5.14 -0.64
CA ALA A 21 7.63 -5.25 -1.47
C ALA A 21 7.85 -4.02 -2.36
N GLU A 22 6.79 -3.35 -2.82
CA GLU A 22 6.93 -2.10 -3.56
C GLU A 22 7.32 -0.94 -2.62
N LEU A 23 6.84 -0.92 -1.37
CA LEU A 23 7.25 0.05 -0.35
C LEU A 23 8.70 -0.12 0.12
N GLU A 24 9.20 -1.36 0.25
CA GLU A 24 10.61 -1.63 0.56
C GLU A 24 11.55 -0.96 -0.45
N GLY A 25 11.10 -0.78 -1.70
CA GLY A 25 11.83 -0.05 -2.74
C GLY A 25 11.97 1.46 -2.50
N PHE A 26 11.31 2.00 -1.47
CA PHE A 26 11.36 3.41 -1.06
C PHE A 26 11.98 3.61 0.32
N GLU A 27 12.51 2.56 0.97
CA GLU A 27 13.17 2.66 2.27
C GLU A 27 14.39 3.61 2.24
N HIS A 28 15.02 3.79 1.08
CA HIS A 28 16.12 4.76 0.92
C HIS A 28 15.70 6.20 1.25
N LEU A 29 14.42 6.54 1.09
CA LEU A 29 13.88 7.87 1.41
C LEU A 29 13.90 8.18 2.91
N LEU A 30 14.15 7.18 3.76
CA LEU A 30 14.39 7.40 5.20
C LEU A 30 15.75 8.04 5.48
N PHE A 31 16.69 7.96 4.53
CA PHE A 31 18.07 8.40 4.69
C PHE A 31 18.50 9.42 3.64
N GLU A 32 17.80 9.46 2.50
CA GLU A 32 18.13 10.27 1.34
C GLU A 32 16.95 11.18 0.96
N PRO A 33 17.22 12.40 0.47
CA PRO A 33 16.16 13.30 0.05
C PRO A 33 15.40 12.72 -1.15
N MET A 34 14.08 12.92 -1.16
CA MET A 34 13.22 12.46 -2.23
C MET A 34 13.58 13.12 -3.56
N THR A 35 13.82 12.30 -4.59
CA THR A 35 14.06 12.83 -5.93
C THR A 35 12.76 12.94 -6.72
N GLN A 36 12.79 13.71 -7.81
CA GLN A 36 11.67 13.76 -8.76
C GLN A 36 11.31 12.38 -9.33
N THR A 37 12.28 11.46 -9.44
CA THR A 37 12.03 10.10 -9.92
C THR A 37 11.30 9.26 -8.88
N ASP A 38 11.64 9.43 -7.60
CA ASP A 38 10.93 8.75 -6.52
C ASP A 38 9.49 9.26 -6.42
N LEU A 39 9.31 10.57 -6.54
CA LEU A 39 8.00 11.20 -6.53
C LEU A 39 7.09 10.68 -7.66
N ASP A 40 7.61 10.61 -8.89
CA ASP A 40 6.86 10.06 -10.05
C ASP A 40 6.46 8.60 -9.82
N ARG A 41 7.37 7.79 -9.23
CA ARG A 41 7.08 6.40 -8.88
C ARG A 41 6.04 6.26 -7.78
N LEU A 42 6.07 7.13 -6.77
CA LEU A 42 5.08 7.12 -5.67
C LEU A 42 3.68 7.51 -6.16
N TYR A 43 3.57 8.48 -7.07
CA TYR A 43 2.29 8.80 -7.71
C TYR A 43 1.78 7.66 -8.61
N ALA A 44 2.66 7.06 -9.41
CA ALA A 44 2.27 5.88 -10.21
C ALA A 44 1.83 4.71 -9.31
N LEU A 45 2.46 4.56 -8.12
CA LEU A 45 2.08 3.57 -7.13
C LEU A 45 0.67 3.84 -6.58
N SER A 46 0.36 5.09 -6.23
CA SER A 46 -0.96 5.47 -5.68
C SER A 46 -2.09 5.22 -6.67
N GLU A 47 -1.90 5.59 -7.95
CA GLU A 47 -2.87 5.32 -9.02
C GLU A 47 -3.11 3.81 -9.17
N ARG A 48 -2.03 3.04 -9.23
CA ARG A 48 -2.08 1.58 -9.38
C ARG A 48 -2.74 0.90 -8.17
N TRP A 49 -2.56 1.44 -6.97
CA TRP A 49 -3.19 0.93 -5.75
C TRP A 49 -4.68 1.24 -5.75
N THR A 50 -5.06 2.46 -6.13
CA THR A 50 -6.44 2.90 -6.29
C THR A 50 -7.19 1.99 -7.28
N GLU A 51 -6.60 1.71 -8.44
CA GLU A 51 -7.21 0.83 -9.44
C GLU A 51 -7.35 -0.63 -8.96
N GLN A 52 -6.39 -1.14 -8.20
CA GLN A 52 -6.40 -2.53 -7.72
C GLN A 52 -7.30 -2.75 -6.50
N LEU A 53 -7.35 -1.78 -5.59
CA LEU A 53 -8.06 -1.90 -4.32
C LEU A 53 -9.49 -1.33 -4.40
N GLY A 54 -9.77 -0.49 -5.41
CA GLY A 54 -11.07 0.14 -5.62
C GLY A 54 -11.46 1.13 -4.52
N ASP A 55 -12.74 1.45 -4.41
CA ASP A 55 -13.28 2.46 -3.49
C ASP A 55 -13.57 1.91 -2.07
N SER A 56 -12.74 1.01 -1.56
CA SER A 56 -12.89 0.53 -0.18
C SER A 56 -12.34 1.54 0.83
N PRO A 57 -12.91 1.66 2.04
CA PRO A 57 -12.36 2.56 3.06
C PRO A 57 -10.91 2.22 3.41
N GLU A 58 -10.53 0.94 3.28
CA GLU A 58 -9.14 0.49 3.40
C GLU A 58 -8.25 1.02 2.27
N ALA A 59 -8.71 0.97 1.02
CA ALA A 59 -7.98 1.55 -0.11
C ALA A 59 -7.80 3.07 0.05
N ILE A 60 -8.84 3.76 0.52
CA ILE A 60 -8.81 5.20 0.78
C ILE A 60 -7.77 5.49 1.88
N ALA A 61 -7.79 4.76 3.00
CA ALA A 61 -6.81 4.94 4.07
C ALA A 61 -5.37 4.65 3.63
N LEU A 62 -5.17 3.70 2.72
CA LEU A 62 -3.87 3.40 2.13
C LEU A 62 -3.37 4.52 1.22
N CYS A 63 -4.24 5.09 0.40
CA CYS A 63 -3.89 6.21 -0.46
C CYS A 63 -3.60 7.47 0.37
N ASP A 64 -4.40 7.74 1.39
CA ASP A 64 -4.20 8.87 2.33
C ASP A 64 -2.84 8.77 3.04
N ALA A 65 -2.50 7.60 3.58
CA ALA A 65 -1.20 7.36 4.21
C ALA A 65 -0.02 7.46 3.22
N LEU A 66 -0.22 7.12 1.95
CA LEU A 66 0.78 7.26 0.90
C LEU A 66 0.98 8.74 0.52
N GLU A 67 -0.09 9.52 0.45
CA GLU A 67 -0.03 10.96 0.25
C GLU A 67 0.67 11.68 1.41
N ASP A 68 0.39 11.27 2.66
CA ASP A 68 1.10 11.77 3.84
C ASP A 68 2.61 11.48 3.78
N PHE A 69 3.00 10.29 3.32
CA PHE A 69 4.42 9.95 3.12
C PHE A 69 5.08 10.81 2.04
N ILE A 70 4.38 11.04 0.92
CA ILE A 70 4.85 11.94 -0.15
C ILE A 70 5.02 13.35 0.40
N GLY A 71 4.02 13.86 1.12
CA GLY A 71 4.05 15.19 1.75
C GLY A 71 5.23 15.33 2.70
N ALA A 72 5.42 14.36 3.58
CA ALA A 72 6.54 14.37 4.53
C ALA A 72 7.90 14.42 3.83
N GLY A 73 8.06 13.68 2.72
CA GLY A 73 9.30 13.69 1.93
C GLY A 73 9.56 14.99 1.16
N ILE A 74 8.50 15.71 0.77
CA ILE A 74 8.61 17.03 0.12
C ILE A 74 8.90 18.13 1.13
N GLU A 75 8.23 18.08 2.28
CA GLU A 75 8.33 19.10 3.33
C GLU A 75 9.54 18.93 4.26
N ASP A 76 10.37 17.90 4.03
CA ASP A 76 11.47 17.48 4.93
C ASP A 76 10.96 17.30 6.38
N ALA A 77 9.73 16.79 6.50
CA ALA A 77 9.07 16.50 7.76
C ALA A 77 9.49 15.11 8.27
N ASP A 78 8.75 14.55 9.22
CA ASP A 78 9.09 13.27 9.84
C ASP A 78 8.78 12.08 8.90
N VAL A 79 9.61 11.90 7.87
CA VAL A 79 9.47 10.87 6.83
C VAL A 79 9.49 9.45 7.43
N GLU A 80 10.29 9.23 8.48
CA GLU A 80 10.33 7.95 9.19
C GLU A 80 8.97 7.61 9.81
N LYS A 81 8.34 8.59 10.47
CA LYS A 81 7.01 8.41 11.05
C LYS A 81 5.98 8.10 9.96
N ALA A 82 5.96 8.88 8.88
CA ALA A 82 4.99 8.70 7.79
C ALA A 82 5.18 7.35 7.06
N TYR A 83 6.41 6.92 6.81
CA TYR A 83 6.71 5.61 6.22
C TYR A 83 6.23 4.46 7.12
N ARG A 84 6.46 4.57 8.43
CA ARG A 84 5.99 3.57 9.40
C ARG A 84 4.47 3.47 9.43
N GLU A 85 3.78 4.61 9.48
CA GLU A 85 2.31 4.67 9.46
C GLU A 85 1.74 4.03 8.18
N LEU A 86 2.38 4.28 7.03
CA LEU A 86 2.03 3.66 5.75
C LEU A 86 2.23 2.13 5.76
N VAL A 87 3.38 1.66 6.24
CA VAL A 87 3.68 0.22 6.36
C VAL A 87 2.73 -0.47 7.34
N GLU A 88 2.37 0.17 8.44
CA GLU A 88 1.35 -0.33 9.37
C GLU A 88 -0.03 -0.37 8.72
N CYS A 89 -0.41 0.64 7.93
CA CYS A 89 -1.69 0.68 7.21
C CYS A 89 -1.82 -0.50 6.23
N VAL A 90 -0.75 -0.81 5.47
CA VAL A 90 -0.70 -1.98 4.56
C VAL A 90 -0.83 -3.29 5.31
N GLN A 91 -0.20 -3.41 6.48
CA GLN A 91 -0.27 -4.63 7.30
C GLN A 91 -1.61 -4.81 8.01
N GLN A 92 -2.25 -3.72 8.43
CA GLN A 92 -3.53 -3.73 9.14
C GLN A 92 -4.73 -3.83 8.21
N THR A 93 -4.57 -3.52 6.93
CA THR A 93 -5.60 -3.75 5.92
C THR A 93 -5.95 -5.25 5.97
N PRO A 94 -7.17 -5.65 6.37
CA PRO A 94 -7.51 -7.04 6.51
C PRO A 94 -7.67 -7.66 5.12
N SER A 95 -6.92 -8.73 4.82
CA SER A 95 -7.33 -9.67 3.78
C SER A 95 -8.67 -10.23 4.24
N ARG A 96 -9.79 -9.71 3.71
CA ARG A 96 -11.14 -10.04 4.21
C ARG A 96 -11.41 -11.54 4.07
N VAL A 97 -11.03 -12.31 5.10
CA VAL A 97 -11.52 -13.65 5.36
C VAL A 97 -12.99 -13.50 5.68
N SER A 98 -13.85 -13.75 4.69
CA SER A 98 -15.22 -14.15 5.00
C SER A 98 -15.13 -15.51 5.68
N HIS A 99 -15.57 -15.59 6.93
CA HIS A 99 -15.84 -16.84 7.65
C HIS A 99 -17.34 -16.90 7.98
N PRO A 100 -17.87 -18.12 8.21
CA PRO A 100 -19.14 -18.66 7.67
C PRO A 100 -20.43 -18.08 8.24
#